data_AF-A0A2N3VQ13-F1
#
_entry.id   AF-A0A2N3VQ13-F1
#
_cell.length_a   1.000
_cell.length_b   1.000
_cell.length_c   1.000
_cell.angle_alpha   90.00
_cell.angle_beta   90.00
_cell.angle_gamma   90.00
#
_symmetry.space_group_name_H-M   'P 1'
#
loop_
_entity.id
_entity.type
_entity.pdbx_description
1 polymer ?
#
loop_
_entity_poly.entity_id
_entity_poly.type
_entity_poly.pdbx_seq_one_letter_code
_entity_poly.pdbx_strand_id
1 'polypeptide(L)'
;MADAARIGYGTRYAFSHAFSREFGTTPGRYREGHHGDRAPEPAQPGEHKAVPIRRPTPPQPAPVDDPLLEQALSDLDWYARARDRARRWHWATELGALLTGAATVVAAGIRAPAAATATLAGLTVFIGGFRQVFNHAERHVLSAEAWSRLRLAIRRYRLIPEEERDEAVRRRLQEEIEDVATTEVQNWAAGRRGLRPGPGPVPGGQLPQ
;
A
#
# COMPACT_ATOMS: atom_id res chain seq x y z
N MET A 1 10.03 -10.70 2.03
CA MET A 1 8.90 -9.82 2.41
C MET A 1 8.66 -8.77 1.31
N ALA A 2 7.95 -9.15 0.25
CA ALA A 2 7.64 -8.25 -0.86
C ALA A 2 6.29 -8.68 -1.44
N ASP A 3 5.23 -7.88 -1.28
CA ASP A 3 4.08 -7.94 -2.19
C ASP A 3 3.02 -6.83 -1.99
N ALA A 4 2.85 -6.24 -0.80
CA ALA A 4 1.82 -5.20 -0.58
C ALA A 4 1.90 -4.03 -1.59
N ALA A 5 3.11 -3.50 -1.85
CA ALA A 5 3.33 -2.44 -2.83
C ALA A 5 3.21 -2.91 -4.30
N ARG A 6 3.33 -4.22 -4.56
CA ARG A 6 3.23 -4.81 -5.91
C ARG A 6 1.77 -5.03 -6.31
N ILE A 7 0.91 -5.29 -5.32
CA ILE A 7 -0.53 -5.52 -5.49
C ILE A 7 -1.33 -4.20 -5.33
N GLY A 8 -0.63 -3.07 -5.17
CA GLY A 8 -1.26 -1.73 -5.15
C GLY A 8 -1.83 -1.30 -3.79
N TYR A 9 -1.42 -1.94 -2.69
CA TYR A 9 -1.77 -1.51 -1.34
C TYR A 9 -0.81 -0.44 -0.83
N GLY A 10 -1.40 0.57 -0.18
CA GLY A 10 -0.69 1.70 0.41
C GLY A 10 0.19 1.32 1.59
N THR A 11 -0.15 0.31 2.38
CA THR A 11 0.72 -0.14 3.50
C THR A 11 0.67 -1.64 3.70
N ARG A 12 1.58 -2.18 4.54
CA ARG A 12 1.46 -3.56 5.03
C ARG A 12 0.19 -3.76 5.85
N TYR A 13 -0.20 -2.76 6.64
CA TYR A 13 -1.43 -2.80 7.44
C TYR A 13 -2.68 -2.86 6.56
N ALA A 14 -2.77 -2.00 5.55
CA ALA A 14 -3.88 -1.98 4.59
C ALA A 14 -4.01 -3.32 3.83
N PHE A 15 -2.88 -3.92 3.45
CA PHE A 15 -2.85 -5.26 2.87
C PHE A 15 -3.33 -6.32 3.86
N SER A 16 -2.78 -6.37 5.07
CA SER A 16 -3.19 -7.33 6.11
C SER A 16 -4.66 -7.18 6.50
N HIS A 17 -5.17 -5.96 6.55
CA HIS A 17 -6.56 -5.68 6.89
C HIS A 17 -7.53 -6.04 5.75
N ALA A 18 -7.17 -5.73 4.50
CA ALA A 18 -7.96 -6.15 3.34
C ALA A 18 -7.96 -7.67 3.17
N PHE A 19 -6.78 -8.30 3.31
CA PHE A 19 -6.62 -9.75 3.24
C PHE A 19 -7.40 -10.46 4.34
N SER A 20 -7.36 -9.96 5.59
CA SER A 20 -8.14 -10.54 6.69
C SER A 20 -9.65 -10.40 6.49
N ARG A 21 -10.10 -9.31 5.85
CA ARG A 21 -11.52 -9.12 5.50
C ARG A 21 -12.00 -10.09 4.42
N GLU A 22 -11.13 -10.44 3.48
CA GLU A 22 -11.47 -11.27 2.32
C GLU A 22 -11.29 -12.77 2.57
N PHE A 23 -10.28 -13.15 3.36
CA PHE A 23 -9.92 -14.54 3.63
C PHE A 23 -10.17 -14.98 5.08
N GLY A 24 -10.68 -14.08 5.94
CA GLY A 24 -10.96 -14.37 7.36
C GLY A 24 -9.72 -14.71 8.20
N THR A 25 -8.51 -14.52 7.65
CA THR A 25 -7.24 -14.89 8.29
C THR A 25 -6.14 -13.91 7.89
N THR A 26 -5.09 -13.79 8.71
CA THR A 26 -3.95 -12.92 8.37
C THR A 26 -3.03 -13.60 7.36
N PRO A 27 -2.33 -12.84 6.49
CA PRO A 27 -1.45 -13.41 5.45
C PRO A 27 -0.38 -14.37 6.00
N GLY A 28 0.13 -14.12 7.21
CA GLY A 28 1.10 -15.00 7.87
C GLY A 28 0.52 -16.38 8.19
N ARG A 29 -0.68 -16.40 8.78
CA ARG A 29 -1.40 -17.63 9.16
C ARG A 29 -1.91 -18.40 7.94
N TYR A 30 -2.24 -17.71 6.84
CA TYR A 30 -2.60 -18.32 5.57
C TYR A 30 -1.44 -19.13 4.95
N ARG A 31 -0.20 -18.62 5.06
CA ARG A 31 1.02 -19.32 4.60
C ARG A 31 1.34 -20.56 5.41
N GLU A 32 1.17 -20.50 6.73
CA GLU A 32 1.38 -21.65 7.61
C GLU A 32 0.38 -22.79 7.32
N GLY A 33 -0.86 -22.46 6.97
CA GLY A 33 -1.87 -23.44 6.57
C GLY A 33 -1.59 -24.15 5.23
N HIS A 34 -0.86 -23.52 4.30
CA HIS A 34 -0.54 -24.10 2.98
C HIS A 34 0.79 -24.86 2.94
N HIS A 35 1.60 -24.80 4.00
CA HIS A 35 2.83 -25.60 4.10
C HIS A 35 2.60 -27.00 4.69
N GLY A 36 1.36 -27.36 5.05
CA GLY A 36 0.99 -28.64 5.65
C GLY A 36 0.52 -29.72 4.67
N ASP A 37 0.43 -29.45 3.36
CA ASP A 37 -0.11 -30.40 2.38
C ASP A 37 0.93 -31.45 1.96
N ARG A 38 1.28 -32.32 2.91
CA ARG A 38 1.58 -33.73 2.62
C ARG A 38 0.36 -34.52 3.13
N ALA A 39 -0.33 -35.13 2.18
CA ALA A 39 -1.69 -35.69 2.28
C ALA A 39 -2.01 -36.45 3.57
N PRO A 40 -3.19 -36.21 4.19
CA PRO A 40 -3.80 -37.16 5.10
C PRO A 40 -4.85 -38.02 4.40
N GLU A 41 -4.73 -39.31 4.65
CA GLU A 41 -5.65 -40.41 4.41
C GLU A 41 -7.07 -40.14 4.97
N PRO A 42 -8.15 -40.66 4.36
CA PRO A 42 -9.51 -40.30 4.76
C PRO A 42 -10.00 -41.10 5.97
N ALA A 43 -10.21 -40.43 7.11
CA ALA A 43 -10.86 -41.01 8.29
C ALA A 43 -12.11 -40.22 8.72
N GLN A 44 -13.25 -40.85 8.40
CA GLN A 44 -14.60 -40.91 9.02
C GLN A 44 -15.26 -39.69 9.70
N PRO A 45 -16.59 -39.47 9.46
CA PRO A 45 -17.36 -38.39 10.07
C PRO A 45 -17.98 -38.81 11.42
N GLY A 46 -17.55 -38.20 12.51
CA GLY A 46 -18.19 -38.34 13.81
C GLY A 46 -17.57 -37.44 14.89
N GLU A 47 -18.43 -36.68 15.58
CA GLU A 47 -18.17 -35.89 16.79
C GLU A 47 -17.37 -34.58 16.67
N HIS A 48 -18.07 -33.49 16.34
CA HIS A 48 -17.64 -32.14 16.71
C HIS A 48 -17.84 -31.93 18.23
N LYS A 49 -16.89 -32.39 19.03
CA LYS A 49 -16.77 -31.96 20.43
C LYS A 49 -16.36 -30.48 20.42
N ALA A 50 -17.23 -29.60 20.89
CA ALA A 50 -16.94 -28.17 20.99
C ALA A 50 -15.67 -27.97 21.84
N VAL A 51 -14.57 -27.63 21.18
CA VAL A 51 -13.30 -27.28 21.84
C VAL A 51 -13.49 -25.90 22.44
N PRO A 52 -13.47 -25.74 23.78
CA PRO A 52 -13.46 -24.42 24.36
C PRO A 52 -12.17 -23.73 23.90
N ILE A 53 -12.31 -22.64 23.14
CA ILE A 53 -11.19 -21.80 22.75
C ILE A 53 -10.64 -21.15 24.03
N ARG A 54 -9.72 -21.85 24.71
CA ARG A 54 -8.79 -21.19 25.63
C ARG A 54 -7.98 -20.24 24.76
N ARG A 55 -8.25 -18.94 24.86
CA ARG A 55 -7.32 -17.92 24.39
C ARG A 55 -5.99 -18.22 25.09
N PRO A 56 -4.92 -18.59 24.40
CA PRO A 56 -3.61 -18.62 25.02
C PRO A 56 -3.33 -17.19 25.49
N THR A 57 -3.08 -17.01 26.79
CA THR A 57 -2.37 -15.80 27.24
C THR A 57 -1.10 -15.73 26.41
N PRO A 58 -0.88 -14.66 25.62
CA PRO A 58 0.33 -14.55 24.82
C PRO A 58 1.53 -14.76 25.76
N PRO A 59 2.50 -15.64 25.42
CA PRO A 59 3.72 -15.70 26.18
C PRO A 59 4.30 -14.29 26.22
N GLN A 60 4.43 -13.76 27.42
CA GLN A 60 5.00 -12.44 27.64
C GLN A 60 6.40 -12.47 27.03
N PRO A 61 6.68 -11.70 25.96
CA PRO A 61 7.99 -11.74 25.35
C PRO A 61 9.02 -11.31 26.39
N ALA A 62 10.15 -12.02 26.43
CA ALA A 62 11.32 -11.65 27.20
C ALA A 62 11.71 -10.18 26.90
N PRO A 63 12.50 -9.50 27.77
CA PRO A 63 12.83 -8.09 27.56
C PRO A 63 13.68 -7.95 26.29
N VAL A 64 12.97 -7.70 25.20
CA VAL A 64 13.46 -7.26 23.91
C VAL A 64 13.36 -5.74 23.93
N ASP A 65 14.39 -5.07 23.47
CA ASP A 65 14.41 -3.63 23.20
C ASP A 65 13.07 -3.21 22.56
N ASP A 66 12.25 -2.49 23.33
CA ASP A 66 11.00 -1.82 22.94
C ASP A 66 10.37 -2.26 21.58
N PRO A 67 9.57 -3.35 21.54
CA PRO A 67 9.05 -3.91 20.29
C PRO A 67 8.11 -2.96 19.53
N LEU A 68 7.47 -2.03 20.24
CA LEU A 68 6.64 -1.00 19.63
C LEU A 68 7.50 0.00 18.83
N LEU A 69 8.65 0.38 19.38
CA LEU A 69 9.61 1.23 18.69
C LEU A 69 10.18 0.52 17.45
N GLU A 70 10.47 -0.78 17.53
CA GLU A 70 10.93 -1.57 16.38
C GLU A 70 9.90 -1.56 15.25
N GLN A 71 8.63 -1.80 15.56
CA GLN A 71 7.54 -1.73 14.58
C GLN A 71 7.44 -0.33 13.95
N ALA A 72 7.48 0.72 14.78
CA ALA A 72 7.43 2.10 14.30
C ALA A 72 8.59 2.43 13.33
N LEU A 73 9.80 1.94 13.62
CA LEU A 73 10.96 2.12 12.75
C LEU A 73 10.80 1.36 11.43
N SER A 74 10.30 0.12 11.46
CA SER A 74 10.01 -0.66 10.25
C SER A 74 9.00 0.03 9.35
N ASP A 75 7.94 0.62 9.94
CA ASP A 75 6.93 1.37 9.20
C ASP A 75 7.49 2.68 8.63
N LEU A 76 8.30 3.41 9.40
CA LEU A 76 9.00 4.60 8.92
C LEU A 76 9.90 4.31 7.71
N ASP A 77 10.63 3.20 7.77
CA ASP A 77 11.50 2.71 6.70
C ASP A 77 10.71 2.33 5.45
N TRP A 78 9.53 1.73 5.65
CA TRP A 78 8.62 1.42 4.56
C TRP A 78 8.14 2.70 3.87
N TYR A 79 7.72 3.72 4.63
CA TYR A 79 7.31 5.01 4.09
C TYR A 79 8.44 5.75 3.38
N ALA A 80 9.68 5.68 3.90
CA ALA A 80 10.84 6.26 3.25
C ALA A 80 11.07 5.65 1.86
N ARG A 81 11.04 4.31 1.77
CA ARG A 81 11.19 3.60 0.49
C ARG A 81 10.04 3.89 -0.47
N ALA A 82 8.81 4.02 0.03
CA ALA A 82 7.64 4.35 -0.79
C ALA A 82 7.79 5.75 -1.40
N ARG A 83 8.14 6.74 -0.58
CA ARG A 83 8.44 8.12 -1.01
C ARG A 83 9.55 8.16 -2.06
N ASP A 84 10.68 7.52 -1.80
CA ASP A 84 11.85 7.58 -2.69
C ASP A 84 11.60 6.81 -4.01
N ARG A 85 10.82 5.73 -3.98
CA ARG A 85 10.37 5.01 -5.18
C ARG A 85 9.44 5.88 -6.03
N ALA A 86 8.47 6.55 -5.40
CA ALA A 86 7.56 7.45 -6.11
C ALA A 86 8.31 8.60 -6.79
N ARG A 87 9.31 9.18 -6.11
CA ARG A 87 10.20 10.21 -6.69
C ARG A 87 10.91 9.69 -7.93
N ARG A 88 11.53 8.50 -7.87
CA ARG A 88 12.23 7.91 -9.02
C ARG A 88 11.30 7.66 -10.21
N TRP A 89 10.08 7.17 -9.97
CA TRP A 89 9.12 6.96 -11.06
C TRP A 89 8.66 8.27 -11.70
N HIS A 90 8.41 9.30 -10.89
CA HIS A 90 8.07 10.63 -11.42
C HIS A 90 9.17 11.16 -12.35
N TRP A 91 10.43 11.17 -11.89
CA TRP A 91 11.57 11.58 -12.71
C TRP A 91 11.73 10.72 -13.96
N ALA A 92 11.57 9.40 -13.87
CA ALA A 92 11.62 8.51 -15.02
C ALA A 92 10.55 8.85 -16.07
N THR A 93 9.33 9.19 -15.64
CA THR A 93 8.26 9.58 -16.57
C THR A 93 8.49 10.94 -17.21
N GLU A 94 9.04 11.92 -16.48
CA GLU A 94 9.37 13.23 -17.04
C GLU A 94 10.52 13.13 -18.04
N LEU A 95 11.60 12.43 -17.68
CA LEU A 95 12.72 12.18 -18.59
C LEU A 95 12.27 11.40 -19.83
N GLY A 96 11.40 10.39 -19.65
CA GLY A 96 10.83 9.64 -20.77
C GLY A 96 10.03 10.53 -21.72
N ALA A 97 9.18 11.42 -21.17
CA ALA A 97 8.40 12.36 -21.99
C ALA A 97 9.30 13.33 -22.76
N LEU A 98 10.31 13.91 -22.11
CA LEU A 98 11.28 14.80 -22.74
C LEU A 98 12.08 14.09 -23.83
N LEU A 99 12.57 12.88 -23.56
CA LEU A 99 13.34 12.09 -24.51
C LEU A 99 12.50 11.70 -25.73
N THR A 100 11.24 11.33 -25.52
CA THR A 100 10.32 10.98 -26.62
C THR A 100 9.99 12.20 -27.48
N GLY A 101 9.72 13.36 -26.85
CA GLY A 101 9.50 14.61 -27.56
C GLY A 101 10.73 15.02 -28.40
N ALA A 102 11.92 15.00 -27.80
CA ALA A 102 13.17 15.30 -28.50
C ALA A 102 13.43 14.33 -29.66
N ALA A 103 13.24 13.03 -29.45
CA ALA A 103 13.40 12.02 -30.49
C ALA A 103 12.42 12.22 -31.65
N THR A 104 11.19 12.68 -31.38
CA THR A 104 10.21 13.00 -32.43
C THR A 104 10.68 14.13 -33.32
N VAL A 105 11.26 15.19 -32.75
CA VAL A 105 11.85 16.31 -33.51
C VAL A 105 13.01 15.82 -34.38
N VAL A 106 13.90 15.00 -33.84
CA VAL A 106 15.03 14.41 -34.59
C VAL A 106 14.52 13.54 -35.74
N ALA A 107 13.56 12.64 -35.47
CA ALA A 107 12.99 11.75 -36.46
C ALA A 107 12.31 12.51 -37.61
N ALA A 108 11.58 13.59 -37.30
CA ALA A 108 10.98 14.45 -38.32
C ALA A 108 12.06 15.15 -39.18
N GLY A 109 13.13 15.66 -38.56
CA GLY A 109 14.21 16.35 -39.27
C GLY A 109 14.97 15.47 -40.27
N ILE A 110 15.16 14.19 -39.95
CA ILE A 110 15.84 13.23 -40.83
C ILE A 110 14.90 12.50 -41.81
N ARG A 111 13.62 12.87 -41.86
CA ARG A 111 12.57 12.18 -42.64
C ARG A 111 12.53 10.68 -42.35
N ALA A 112 12.54 10.32 -41.07
CA ALA A 112 12.57 8.94 -40.61
C ALA A 112 11.38 8.13 -41.16
N PRO A 113 11.56 6.81 -41.39
CA PRO A 113 10.50 5.94 -41.88
C PRO A 113 9.29 5.91 -40.94
N ALA A 114 8.10 5.68 -41.51
CA ALA A 114 6.82 5.74 -40.80
C ALA A 114 6.75 4.85 -39.54
N ALA A 115 7.46 3.73 -39.53
CA ALA A 115 7.56 2.86 -38.35
C ALA A 115 8.21 3.60 -37.16
N ALA A 116 9.26 4.38 -37.39
CA ALA A 116 9.97 5.09 -36.34
C ALA A 116 9.11 6.22 -35.73
N THR A 117 8.39 6.97 -36.57
CA THR A 117 7.48 8.03 -36.10
C THR A 117 6.27 7.43 -35.36
N ALA A 118 5.72 6.31 -35.84
CA ALA A 118 4.65 5.58 -35.14
C ALA A 118 5.10 5.04 -33.78
N THR A 119 6.32 4.51 -33.66
CA THR A 119 6.87 4.06 -32.36
C THR A 119 6.99 5.22 -31.38
N LEU A 120 7.49 6.38 -31.82
CA LEU A 120 7.64 7.56 -30.95
C LEU A 120 6.28 8.14 -30.51
N ALA A 121 5.31 8.19 -31.43
CA ALA A 121 3.94 8.57 -31.10
C ALA A 121 3.31 7.59 -30.08
N GLY A 122 3.48 6.29 -30.30
CA GLY A 122 3.03 5.25 -29.38
C GLY A 122 3.66 5.36 -27.99
N LEU A 123 4.97 5.63 -27.92
CA LEU A 123 5.68 5.85 -26.66
C LEU A 123 5.13 7.08 -25.92
N THR A 124 4.79 8.14 -26.64
CA THR A 124 4.20 9.36 -26.06
C THR A 124 2.86 9.08 -25.41
N VAL A 125 1.96 8.37 -26.13
CA VAL A 125 0.64 7.97 -25.60
C VAL A 125 0.81 7.02 -24.42
N PHE A 126 1.74 6.07 -24.52
CA PHE A 126 2.06 5.14 -23.43
C PHE A 126 2.53 5.89 -22.17
N ILE A 127 3.46 6.83 -22.30
CA ILE A 127 3.96 7.63 -21.16
C ILE A 127 2.85 8.48 -20.55
N GLY A 128 1.98 9.07 -21.38
CA GLY A 128 0.79 9.80 -20.93
C GLY A 128 -0.18 8.91 -20.14
N GLY A 129 -0.54 7.76 -20.70
CA GLY A 129 -1.39 6.77 -20.04
C GLY A 129 -0.75 6.21 -18.76
N PHE A 130 0.55 5.97 -18.78
CA PHE A 130 1.31 5.52 -17.61
C PHE A 130 1.25 6.55 -16.49
N ARG A 131 1.46 7.85 -16.76
CA ARG A 131 1.28 8.91 -15.76
C ARG A 131 -0.12 8.88 -15.14
N GLN A 132 -1.15 8.65 -15.95
CA GLN A 132 -2.55 8.64 -15.51
C GLN A 132 -2.92 7.42 -14.65
N VAL A 133 -2.49 6.21 -15.04
CA VAL A 133 -2.74 4.97 -14.28
C VAL A 133 -2.13 5.04 -12.88
N PHE A 134 -1.00 5.73 -12.78
CA PHE A 134 -0.17 5.62 -11.59
C PHE A 134 -0.31 6.78 -10.61
N ASN A 135 -0.91 7.90 -11.00
CA ASN A 135 -1.18 9.09 -10.17
C ASN A 135 -0.12 9.32 -9.07
N HIS A 136 1.14 9.35 -9.50
CA HIS A 136 2.29 9.19 -8.63
C HIS A 136 2.58 10.42 -7.75
N ALA A 137 2.14 11.60 -8.18
CA ALA A 137 2.33 12.85 -7.45
C ALA A 137 1.52 12.86 -6.14
N GLU A 138 0.24 12.49 -6.19
CA GLU A 138 -0.60 12.37 -5.00
C GLU A 138 -0.07 11.31 -4.03
N ARG A 139 0.36 10.15 -4.54
CA ARG A 139 0.92 9.09 -3.69
C ARG A 139 2.19 9.51 -2.96
N HIS A 140 3.07 10.29 -3.60
CA HIS A 140 4.29 10.80 -2.96
C HIS A 140 3.95 11.72 -1.79
N VAL A 141 3.02 12.66 -1.98
CA VAL A 141 2.65 13.63 -0.94
C VAL A 141 2.09 12.89 0.28
N LEU A 142 1.18 11.93 0.06
CA LEU A 142 0.60 11.12 1.14
C LEU A 142 1.67 10.29 1.88
N SER A 143 2.58 9.63 1.17
CA SER A 143 3.68 8.88 1.82
C SER A 143 4.68 9.80 2.55
N ALA A 144 4.94 11.00 2.03
CA ALA A 144 5.83 11.97 2.66
C ALA A 144 5.22 12.57 3.93
N GLU A 145 3.91 12.81 3.93
CA GLU A 145 3.14 13.24 5.10
C GLU A 145 3.17 12.17 6.19
N ALA A 146 2.80 10.92 5.85
CA ALA A 146 2.84 9.78 6.77
C ALA A 146 4.24 9.56 7.37
N TRP A 147 5.29 9.63 6.54
CA TRP A 147 6.67 9.55 6.99
C TRP A 147 7.01 10.66 7.99
N SER A 148 6.62 11.90 7.70
CA SER A 148 6.94 13.07 8.54
C SER A 148 6.24 12.97 9.89
N ARG A 149 4.97 12.58 9.90
CA ARG A 149 4.16 12.40 11.13
C ARG A 149 4.73 11.29 12.00
N LEU A 150 5.00 10.13 11.43
CA LEU A 150 5.57 9.00 12.17
C LEU A 150 6.99 9.31 12.69
N ARG A 151 7.81 10.01 11.91
CA ARG A 151 9.14 10.46 12.35
C ARG A 151 9.07 11.38 13.57
N LEU A 152 8.12 12.31 13.59
CA LEU A 152 7.89 13.21 14.71
C LEU A 152 7.41 12.45 15.95
N ALA A 153 6.48 11.50 15.80
CA ALA A 153 5.99 10.65 16.89
C ALA A 153 7.13 9.82 17.51
N ILE A 154 7.93 9.14 16.69
CA ILE A 154 9.11 8.38 17.15
C ILE A 154 10.11 9.29 17.85
N ARG A 155 10.36 10.50 17.31
CA ARG A 155 11.27 11.45 17.96
C ARG A 155 10.77 11.86 19.34
N ARG A 156 9.47 12.19 19.48
CA ARG A 156 8.87 12.52 20.77
C ARG A 156 8.99 11.37 21.76
N TYR A 157 8.72 10.16 21.31
CA TYR A 157 8.84 8.95 22.12
C TYR A 157 10.27 8.71 22.61
N ARG A 158 11.27 8.91 21.74
CA ARG A 158 12.70 8.77 22.08
C ARG A 158 13.25 9.87 23.00
N LEU A 159 12.57 11.02 23.12
CA LEU A 159 12.98 12.07 24.06
C LEU A 159 12.74 11.66 25.52
N ILE A 160 11.85 10.69 25.75
CA ILE A 160 11.57 10.14 27.08
C ILE A 160 12.59 9.02 27.35
N PRO A 161 13.33 9.07 28.47
CA PRO A 161 14.24 7.99 28.89
C PRO A 161 13.53 6.64 28.94
N GLU A 162 14.21 5.55 28.59
CA GLU A 162 13.58 4.22 28.47
C GLU A 162 12.91 3.76 29.77
N GLU A 163 13.49 4.14 30.90
CA GLU A 163 12.99 3.85 32.25
C GLU A 163 11.68 4.57 32.58
N GLU A 164 11.43 5.72 31.93
CA GLU A 164 10.26 6.58 32.14
C GLU A 164 9.16 6.35 31.09
N ARG A 165 9.37 5.44 30.12
CA ARG A 165 8.36 5.11 29.10
C ARG A 165 7.32 4.17 29.70
N ASP A 166 6.34 4.77 30.37
CA ASP A 166 5.19 4.09 30.89
C ASP A 166 4.22 3.59 29.79
N GLU A 167 3.19 2.88 30.20
CA GLU A 167 2.16 2.36 29.31
C GLU A 167 1.40 3.46 28.55
N ALA A 168 1.25 4.65 29.15
CA ALA A 168 0.57 5.77 28.52
C ALA A 168 1.40 6.35 27.36
N VAL A 169 2.72 6.45 27.55
CA VAL A 169 3.67 6.87 26.52
C VAL A 169 3.71 5.88 25.36
N ARG A 170 3.73 4.57 25.65
CA ARG A 170 3.63 3.51 24.63
C ARG A 170 2.32 3.59 23.86
N ARG A 171 1.20 3.71 24.57
CA ARG A 171 -0.13 3.83 23.96
C ARG A 171 -0.24 5.03 23.02
N ARG A 172 0.31 6.18 23.39
CA ARG A 172 0.33 7.37 22.53
C ARG A 172 1.10 7.13 21.23
N LEU A 173 2.23 6.43 21.27
CA LEU A 173 2.97 6.06 20.05
C LEU A 173 2.16 5.07 19.19
N GLN A 174 1.51 4.09 19.83
CA GLN A 174 0.66 3.14 19.12
C GLN A 174 -0.53 3.84 18.44
N GLU A 175 -1.22 4.74 19.13
CA GLU A 175 -2.32 5.54 18.57
C GLU A 175 -1.88 6.33 17.34
N GLU A 176 -0.68 6.93 17.35
CA GLU A 176 -0.14 7.65 16.20
C GLU A 176 0.17 6.72 15.01
N ILE A 177 0.67 5.51 15.26
CA ILE A 177 0.90 4.50 14.22
C ILE A 177 -0.44 4.09 13.59
N GLU A 178 -1.44 3.81 14.42
CA GLU A 178 -2.78 3.40 13.99
C GLU A 178 -3.50 4.52 13.21
N ASP A 179 -3.35 5.77 13.65
CA ASP A 179 -3.94 6.95 13.01
C ASP A 179 -3.34 7.19 11.61
N VAL A 180 -2.01 7.11 11.48
CA VAL A 180 -1.31 7.19 10.18
C VAL A 180 -1.80 6.09 9.24
N ALA A 181 -1.88 4.85 9.71
CA ALA A 181 -2.33 3.72 8.91
C ALA A 181 -3.80 3.84 8.50
N THR A 182 -4.66 4.32 9.40
CA THR A 182 -6.10 4.48 9.16
C THR A 182 -6.38 5.58 8.15
N THR A 183 -5.72 6.73 8.31
CA THR A 183 -5.83 7.86 7.38
C THR A 183 -5.44 7.44 5.97
N GLU A 184 -4.41 6.63 5.82
CA GLU A 184 -3.99 6.15 4.50
C GLU A 184 -5.03 5.22 3.85
N VAL A 185 -5.62 4.30 4.62
CA VAL A 185 -6.71 3.45 4.13
C VAL A 185 -7.92 4.28 3.69
N GLN A 186 -8.27 5.31 4.46
CA GLN A 186 -9.36 6.22 4.13
C GLN A 186 -9.08 7.02 2.85
N ASN A 187 -7.86 7.56 2.71
CA ASN A 187 -7.43 8.29 1.51
C ASN A 187 -7.44 7.40 0.27
N TRP A 188 -6.98 6.15 0.40
CA TRP A 188 -7.06 5.17 -0.68
C TRP A 188 -8.51 4.84 -1.07
N ALA A 189 -9.39 4.66 -0.08
CA ALA A 189 -10.81 4.37 -0.33
C ALA A 189 -11.52 5.57 -0.98
N ALA A 190 -11.20 6.80 -0.56
CA ALA A 190 -11.70 8.03 -1.18
C ALA A 190 -11.23 8.14 -2.64
N GLY A 191 -9.95 7.90 -2.92
CA GLY A 191 -9.41 7.90 -4.29
C GLY A 191 -10.11 6.89 -5.20
N ARG A 192 -10.39 5.66 -4.71
CA ARG A 192 -11.16 4.67 -5.49
C ARG A 192 -12.60 5.08 -5.76
N ARG A 193 -13.25 5.77 -4.81
CA ARG A 193 -14.63 6.26 -4.99
C ARG A 193 -14.70 7.41 -6.00
N GLY A 194 -13.72 8.31 -6.02
CA GLY A 194 -13.64 9.40 -6.99
C GLY A 194 -13.36 8.94 -8.43
N LEU A 195 -12.68 7.80 -8.61
CA LEU A 195 -12.42 7.18 -9.91
C LEU A 195 -13.62 6.40 -10.48
N ARG A 196 -14.66 6.13 -9.68
CA ARG A 196 -15.87 5.46 -10.17
C ARG A 196 -16.68 6.49 -10.96
N PRO A 197 -16.97 6.27 -12.26
CA PRO A 197 -17.88 7.15 -12.99
C PRO A 197 -19.20 7.19 -12.21
N GLY A 198 -19.67 8.38 -11.84
CA GLY A 198 -21.00 8.53 -11.26
C GLY A 198 -22.04 7.87 -12.19
N PRO A 199 -23.15 7.34 -11.66
CA PRO A 199 -24.22 6.85 -12.51
C PRO A 199 -24.58 7.99 -13.47
N GLY A 200 -24.36 7.75 -14.77
CA GLY A 200 -24.68 8.73 -15.81
C GLY A 200 -26.14 9.18 -15.66
N PRO A 201 -26.50 10.38 -16.11
CA PRO A 201 -27.86 10.87 -16.01
C PRO A 201 -28.80 9.82 -16.60
N VAL A 202 -29.71 9.31 -15.75
CA VAL A 202 -30.78 8.41 -16.20
C VAL A 202 -31.54 9.19 -17.27
N PRO A 203 -31.63 8.71 -18.53
CA PRO A 203 -32.40 9.40 -19.55
C PRO A 203 -33.83 9.45 -19.04
N GLY A 204 -34.32 10.66 -18.77
CA GLY A 204 -35.65 10.89 -18.26
C GLY A 204 -36.66 10.23 -19.18
N GLY A 205 -37.33 9.19 -18.68
CA GLY A 205 -38.42 8.53 -19.36
C GLY A 205 -39.49 9.54 -19.70
N GLN A 206 -39.75 9.68 -20.98
CA GLN A 206 -40.80 10.49 -21.56
C GLN A 206 -42.15 9.92 -21.08
N LEU A 207 -42.92 10.71 -20.33
CA LEU A 207 -44.29 10.37 -19.96
C LEU A 207 -45.17 10.43 -21.23
N PRO A 208 -45.98 9.40 -21.52
CA PRO A 208 -46.97 9.50 -22.59
C PRO A 208 -48.08 10.47 -22.19
N GLN A 209 -48.41 11.37 -23.12
CA GLN A 209 -49.58 12.26 -23.07
C GLN A 209 -50.87 11.46 -23.23
#